data_AF-A0A523KG83-F1
#
_entry.id   AF-A0A523KG83-F1
#
_cell.length_a   1.000
_cell.length_b   1.000
_cell.length_c   1.000
_cell.angle_alpha   90.00
_cell.angle_beta   90.00
_cell.angle_gamma   90.00
#
_symmetry.space_group_name_H-M   'P 1'
#
loop_
_entity.id
_entity.type
_entity.pdbx_description
1 polymer ?
#
loop_
_entity_poly.entity_id
_entity_poly.type
_entity_poly.pdbx_seq_one_letter_code
_entity_poly.pdbx_strand_id
1 'polypeptide(L)' 'MDEHTQIELEAAAFRHLVGFLQEKTDVQNIDLMNLAGFCRNCLSKWYMAAAEERGITLDYEEAREII' A
#
# COMPACT_ATOMS: atom_id res chain seq x y z
N MET A 1 19.40 14.60 -4.74
CA MET A 1 17.94 14.67 -4.84
C MET A 1 17.45 15.36 -3.60
N ASP A 2 16.58 16.36 -3.72
CA ASP A 2 15.96 16.99 -2.56
C ASP A 2 14.86 16.09 -1.98
N GLU A 3 14.48 16.34 -0.74
CA GLU A 3 13.52 15.55 0.02
C GLU A 3 12.14 15.51 -0.65
N HIS A 4 11.70 16.62 -1.25
CA HIS A 4 10.40 16.68 -1.90
C HIS A 4 10.37 15.79 -3.14
N THR A 5 11.37 15.89 -4.00
CA THR A 5 11.51 15.01 -5.17
C THR A 5 11.57 13.53 -4.75
N GLN A 6 12.25 13.21 -3.64
CA GLN A 6 12.31 11.84 -3.13
C GLN A 6 10.92 11.31 -2.76
N ILE A 7 10.14 12.09 -2.00
CA ILE A 7 8.78 11.72 -1.57
C ILE A 7 7.87 11.49 -2.79
N GLU A 8 7.97 12.34 -3.81
CA GLU A 8 7.16 12.18 -5.04
C GLU A 8 7.47 10.87 -5.78
N LEU A 9 8.76 10.50 -5.87
CA LEU A 9 9.19 9.26 -6.50
C LEU A 9 8.77 8.02 -5.71
N GLU A 10 8.90 8.05 -4.38
CA GLU A 10 8.45 6.97 -3.49
C GLU A 10 6.93 6.77 -3.62
N ALA A 11 6.16 7.86 -3.60
CA ALA A 11 4.72 7.81 -3.78
C ALA A 11 4.32 7.31 -5.18
N ALA A 12 5.05 7.69 -6.23
CA ALA A 12 4.83 7.20 -7.59
C ALA A 12 5.11 5.70 -7.72
N ALA A 13 6.20 5.22 -7.13
CA ALA A 13 6.54 3.79 -7.10
C ALA A 13 5.49 2.98 -6.33
N PHE A 14 5.02 3.48 -5.18
CA PHE A 14 3.96 2.82 -4.41
C PHE A 14 2.64 2.73 -5.19
N ARG A 15 2.21 3.82 -5.83
CA ARG A 15 1.01 3.80 -6.70
C ARG A 15 1.16 2.80 -7.85
N HIS A 16 2.34 2.67 -8.42
CA HIS A 16 2.60 1.68 -9.47
C HIS A 16 2.51 0.25 -8.95
N LEU A 17 3.07 -0.04 -7.76
CA LEU A 17 2.94 -1.35 -7.12
C LEU A 17 1.47 -1.71 -6.85
N VAL A 18 0.69 -0.76 -6.30
CA VAL A 18 -0.74 -0.95 -6.04
C VAL A 18 -1.48 -1.26 -7.33
N GLY A 19 -1.32 -0.44 -8.37
CA GLY A 19 -1.94 -0.69 -9.68
C GLY A 19 -1.56 -2.05 -10.28
N PHE A 20 -0.27 -2.41 -10.21
CA PHE A 20 0.19 -3.73 -10.66
C PHE A 20 -0.48 -4.88 -9.90
N LEU A 21 -0.62 -4.78 -8.57
CA LEU A 21 -1.27 -5.81 -7.75
C LEU A 21 -2.78 -5.88 -7.95
N GLN A 22 -3.44 -4.78 -8.34
CA GLN A 22 -4.84 -4.74 -8.73
C GLN A 22 -5.07 -5.42 -10.08
N GLU A 23 -4.15 -5.25 -11.04
CA GLU A 23 -4.20 -5.97 -12.33
C GLU A 23 -3.87 -7.47 -12.17
N LYS A 24 -2.97 -7.82 -11.26
CA LYS A 24 -2.55 -9.21 -10.97
C LYS A 24 -3.49 -9.92 -10.00
N THR A 25 -4.76 -10.02 -10.37
CA THR A 25 -5.79 -10.68 -9.55
C THR A 25 -5.57 -12.18 -9.37
N ASP A 26 -4.76 -12.80 -10.22
CA ASP A 26 -4.34 -14.20 -10.14
C ASP A 26 -3.38 -14.48 -8.97
N VAL A 27 -2.66 -13.46 -8.49
CA VAL A 27 -1.74 -13.58 -7.36
C VAL A 27 -2.52 -13.48 -6.05
N GLN A 28 -2.62 -14.59 -5.31
CA GLN A 28 -3.37 -14.60 -4.05
C GLN A 28 -2.59 -13.94 -2.91
N ASN A 29 -3.32 -13.33 -1.98
CA ASN A 29 -2.72 -12.76 -0.77
C ASN A 29 -1.99 -13.81 0.08
N ILE A 30 -2.47 -15.06 0.12
CA ILE A 30 -1.82 -16.13 0.86
C ILE A 30 -0.45 -16.50 0.25
N ASP A 31 -0.33 -16.49 -1.07
CA ASP A 31 0.93 -16.78 -1.76
C ASP A 31 1.95 -15.67 -1.48
N LEU A 32 1.52 -14.41 -1.55
CA LEU A 32 2.35 -13.25 -1.18
C LEU A 32 2.80 -13.32 0.28
N MET A 33 1.89 -13.66 1.20
CA MET A 33 2.24 -13.81 2.61
C MET A 33 3.27 -14.91 2.84
N ASN A 34 3.08 -16.08 2.21
CA ASN A 34 3.98 -17.22 2.39
C ASN A 34 5.37 -16.96 1.79
N LEU A 35 5.44 -16.25 0.66
CA LEU A 35 6.69 -16.01 -0.05
C LEU A 35 7.44 -14.78 0.47
N ALA A 36 6.74 -13.66 0.66
CA ALA A 36 7.34 -12.35 0.91
C ALA A 36 7.02 -11.78 2.30
N GLY A 37 6.16 -12.43 3.09
CA GLY A 37 5.80 -11.97 4.43
C GLY A 37 4.84 -10.77 4.48
N PHE A 38 4.30 -10.33 3.33
CA PHE A 38 3.27 -9.30 3.24
C PHE A 38 2.30 -9.58 2.08
N CYS A 39 1.14 -8.94 2.09
CA CYS A 39 0.17 -8.98 0.98
C CYS A 39 -0.60 -7.66 0.89
N ARG A 40 -1.63 -7.58 0.02
CA ARG A 40 -2.47 -6.38 -0.15
C ARG A 40 -3.08 -5.89 1.17
N ASN A 41 -3.57 -6.80 2.00
CA ASN A 41 -4.13 -6.46 3.32
C ASN A 41 -3.08 -5.81 4.25
N CYS A 42 -1.81 -6.21 4.14
CA CYS A 42 -0.73 -5.57 4.90
C CYS A 42 -0.50 -4.14 4.43
N LEU A 43 -0.52 -3.91 3.11
CA LEU A 43 -0.41 -2.57 2.53
C LEU A 43 -1.56 -1.66 3.01
N SER A 44 -2.80 -2.16 3.05
CA SER A 44 -3.95 -1.42 3.60
C SER A 44 -3.73 -1.04 5.06
N LYS A 45 -3.21 -1.95 5.89
CA LYS A 45 -2.88 -1.65 7.30
C LYS A 45 -1.78 -0.61 7.43
N TRP A 46 -0.75 -0.66 6.60
CA TRP A 46 0.32 0.33 6.61
C TRP A 46 -0.17 1.71 6.17
N TYR A 47 -1.02 1.77 5.15
CA TYR A 47 -1.63 3.00 4.68
C TYR A 47 -2.52 3.65 5.76
N MET A 48 -3.34 2.84 6.42
CA MET A 48 -4.15 3.26 7.57
C MET A 48 -3.29 3.78 8.73
N ALA A 49 -2.27 3.04 9.15
CA ALA A 49 -1.37 3.46 10.23
C ALA A 49 -0.62 4.78 9.89
N ALA A 50 -0.19 4.95 8.63
CA ALA A 50 0.44 6.19 8.17
C ALA A 50 -0.53 7.39 8.18
N ALA A 51 -1.84 7.16 8.00
CA ALA A 51 -2.87 8.18 8.17
C ALA A 51 -3.07 8.53 9.65
N GLU A 52 -3.15 7.51 10.52
CA GLU A 52 -3.28 7.68 11.98
C GLU A 52 -2.13 8.49 12.57
N GLU A 53 -0.88 8.23 12.16
CA GLU A 53 0.30 9.00 12.58
C GLU A 53 0.21 10.50 12.24
N ARG A 54 -0.58 10.85 11.23
CA ARG A 54 -0.83 12.23 10.79
C ARG A 54 -2.13 12.81 11.37
N GLY A 55 -2.79 12.07 12.28
CA GLY A 55 -4.08 12.47 12.85
C GLY A 55 -5.24 12.43 11.86
N ILE A 56 -5.09 11.69 10.76
CA ILE A 56 -6.13 11.51 9.73
C ILE A 56 -6.90 10.24 10.07
N THR A 57 -8.20 10.35 10.28
CA THR A 57 -9.07 9.19 10.44
C THR A 57 -9.29 8.53 9.09
N LEU A 58 -8.84 7.28 8.96
CA LEU A 58 -9.07 6.40 7.83
C LEU A 58 -9.33 5.02 8.41
N ASP A 59 -10.46 4.40 8.07
CA ASP A 59 -10.74 3.04 8.53
C ASP A 59 -10.09 1.98 7.63
N TYR A 60 -10.13 0.73 8.09
CA TYR A 60 -9.50 -0.37 7.37
C TYR A 60 -10.18 -0.70 6.03
N GLU A 61 -11.50 -0.47 5.90
CA GLU A 61 -12.21 -0.74 4.65
C GLU A 61 -11.91 0.34 3.62
N GLU A 62 -11.89 1.61 4.03
CA GLU A 62 -11.44 2.72 3.20
C GLU A 62 -10.00 2.49 2.71
N ALA A 63 -9.10 2.03 3.59
CA ALA A 63 -7.74 1.68 3.20
C ALA A 63 -7.64 0.47 2.24
N ARG A 64 -8.63 -0.43 2.25
CA ARG A 64 -8.73 -1.54 1.29
C ARG A 64 -9.31 -1.13 -0.05
N GLU A 65 -10.14 -0.09 -0.10
CA GLU A 65 -10.61 0.48 -1.37
C GLU A 65 -9.51 1.23 -2.11
N ILE A 66 -8.56 1.81 -1.37
CA ILE A 66 -7.40 2.53 -1.93
C ILE A 66 -6.32 1.58 -2.48
N ILE A 67 -6.12 0.43 -1.84
CA ILE A 67 -5.08 -0.57 -2.13
C ILE A 67 -5.63 -1.71 -2.98
#